data_AF-A0A8H8XNA6-F1
#
_entry.id   AF-A0A8H8XNA6-F1
#
_cell.length_a   1.000
_cell.length_b   1.000
_cell.length_c   1.000
_cell.angle_alpha   90.00
_cell.angle_beta   90.00
_cell.angle_gamma   90.00
#
_symmetry.space_group_name_H-M   'P 1'
#
loop_
_entity.id
_entity.type
_entity.pdbx_description
1 polymer ?
#
loop_
_entity_poly.entity_id
_entity_poly.type
_entity_poly.pdbx_seq_one_letter_code
_entity_poly.pdbx_strand_id
1 'polypeptide(L)'
;MTSALPTGLTDCLLWSDELGRGFHPRPPMDYSGPYFEKYQQLDATEMGAALTRARVEFVRRHTGLPPVDIGIGGGRFVTEVEGWGYDVNAEAVDWLCRQGRFFDIYAHHAEAITCWDSLEHIPEPERLLDQAGEWVFVSMPIYRDQAHCLASKHYKPGEHLHYFTHRGLLQWFEQQGFACVEYNDIESQLGREGITSYAFRRFREPADHR
;
A
#
# COMPACT_ATOMS: atom_id res chain seq x y z
N MET A 1 -23.15 -5.05 1.66
CA MET A 1 -23.66 -6.39 2.04
C MET A 1 -22.56 -7.40 1.76
N THR A 2 -21.92 -7.98 2.77
CA THR A 2 -21.06 -9.14 2.55
C THR A 2 -21.98 -10.34 2.30
N SER A 3 -22.09 -10.77 1.05
CA SER A 3 -22.66 -12.08 0.77
C SER A 3 -21.83 -13.09 1.55
N ALA A 4 -22.47 -13.91 2.39
CA ALA A 4 -21.77 -15.00 3.05
C ALA A 4 -21.07 -15.85 1.99
N LEU A 5 -19.76 -16.02 2.11
CA LEU A 5 -19.01 -16.87 1.20
C LEU A 5 -19.44 -18.33 1.42
N PRO A 6 -19.52 -19.14 0.37
CA PRO A 6 -19.73 -20.58 0.50
C PRO A 6 -18.74 -21.23 1.46
N THR A 7 -19.15 -22.34 2.09
CA THR A 7 -18.28 -23.12 2.96
C THR A 7 -16.97 -23.51 2.26
N GLY A 8 -15.84 -23.31 2.94
CA GLY A 8 -14.51 -23.58 2.40
C GLY A 8 -13.87 -22.40 1.67
N LEU A 9 -14.64 -21.35 1.34
CA LEU A 9 -14.12 -20.14 0.69
C LEU A 9 -13.74 -19.01 1.68
N THR A 10 -13.89 -19.24 2.99
CA THR A 10 -13.55 -18.26 4.03
C THR A 10 -12.09 -18.30 4.49
N ASP A 11 -11.32 -19.30 4.04
CA ASP A 11 -9.89 -19.43 4.38
C ASP A 11 -9.07 -19.96 3.19
N CYS A 12 -9.25 -19.34 2.03
CA CYS A 12 -8.45 -19.60 0.83
C CYS A 12 -8.34 -18.36 -0.04
N LEU A 13 -7.34 -18.33 -0.93
CA LEU A 13 -7.24 -17.31 -1.97
C LEU A 13 -8.41 -17.43 -2.95
N LEU A 14 -9.24 -16.38 -3.01
CA LEU A 14 -10.22 -16.19 -4.06
C LEU A 14 -9.53 -15.43 -5.20
N TRP A 15 -9.54 -15.97 -6.41
CA TRP A 15 -8.84 -15.39 -7.54
C TRP A 15 -9.75 -15.27 -8.76
N SER A 16 -9.64 -14.16 -9.48
CA SER A 16 -10.29 -13.96 -10.77
C SER A 16 -9.23 -13.66 -11.82
N ASP A 17 -9.05 -14.59 -12.77
CA ASP A 17 -8.15 -14.39 -13.91
C ASP A 17 -8.65 -13.28 -14.84
N GLU A 18 -9.98 -13.16 -14.98
CA GLU A 18 -10.62 -12.11 -15.78
C GLU A 18 -10.22 -10.72 -15.28
N LEU A 19 -10.34 -10.50 -13.97
CA LEU A 19 -9.99 -9.25 -13.30
C LEU A 19 -8.49 -9.13 -12.98
N GLY A 20 -7.74 -10.23 -13.08
CA GLY A 20 -6.32 -10.27 -12.73
C GLY A 20 -6.04 -9.91 -11.27
N ARG A 21 -6.94 -10.25 -10.35
CA ARG A 21 -6.83 -9.94 -8.91
C ARG A 21 -7.31 -11.09 -8.04
N GLY A 22 -6.82 -11.12 -6.82
CA GLY A 22 -7.26 -12.03 -5.78
C GLY A 22 -7.50 -11.35 -4.44
N PHE A 23 -8.26 -12.03 -3.60
CA PHE A 23 -8.62 -11.62 -2.26
C PHE A 23 -8.53 -12.81 -1.31
N HIS A 24 -7.95 -12.60 -0.13
CA HIS A 24 -7.97 -13.59 0.95
C HIS A 24 -8.92 -13.12 2.06
N PRO A 25 -10.04 -13.82 2.32
CA PRO A 25 -11.09 -13.40 3.26
C PRO A 25 -10.74 -13.66 4.74
N ARG A 26 -9.49 -14.01 5.03
CA ARG A 26 -9.04 -14.21 6.41
C ARG A 26 -9.05 -12.84 7.10
N PRO A 27 -9.48 -12.75 8.36
CA PRO A 27 -9.39 -11.49 9.10
C PRO A 27 -7.97 -10.92 9.04
N PRO A 28 -7.82 -9.58 8.95
CA PRO A 28 -6.52 -8.94 8.99
C PRO A 28 -5.78 -9.29 10.27
N MET A 29 -4.46 -9.46 10.18
CA MET A 29 -3.61 -9.71 11.32
C MET A 29 -3.63 -8.52 12.29
N ASP A 30 -3.31 -8.80 13.54
CA ASP A 30 -3.04 -7.76 14.53
C ASP A 30 -1.63 -7.21 14.30
N TYR A 31 -1.54 -5.89 14.07
CA TYR A 31 -0.28 -5.16 13.90
C TYR A 31 0.28 -4.62 15.22
N SER A 32 -0.32 -4.94 16.38
CA SER A 32 0.15 -4.52 17.69
C SER A 32 1.49 -5.16 18.10
N GLY A 33 2.09 -4.66 19.19
CA GLY A 33 3.32 -5.20 19.76
C GLY A 33 4.59 -4.77 19.01
N PRO A 34 5.65 -5.59 18.98
CA PRO A 34 7.00 -5.18 18.57
C PRO A 34 7.14 -4.94 17.05
N TYR A 35 6.03 -4.82 16.33
CA TYR A 35 6.01 -4.59 14.89
C TYR A 35 6.72 -3.28 14.54
N PHE A 36 6.39 -2.19 15.22
CA PHE A 36 6.99 -0.89 14.94
C PHE A 36 8.50 -0.88 15.18
N GLU A 37 8.96 -1.37 16.35
CA GLU A 37 10.39 -1.47 16.67
C GLU A 37 11.17 -2.30 15.64
N LYS A 38 10.61 -3.43 15.20
CA LYS A 38 11.20 -4.27 14.15
C LYS A 38 11.41 -3.47 12.85
N TYR A 39 10.44 -2.69 12.41
CA TYR A 39 10.60 -1.90 11.19
C TYR A 39 11.55 -0.72 11.37
N GLN A 40 11.65 -0.14 12.56
CA GLN A 40 12.72 0.84 12.85
C GLN A 40 14.11 0.24 12.70
N GLN A 41 14.31 -1.01 13.15
CA GLN A 41 15.58 -1.71 12.95
C GLN A 41 15.87 -1.98 11.47
N LEU A 42 14.85 -2.33 10.67
CA LEU A 42 14.99 -2.52 9.22
C LEU A 42 15.32 -1.21 8.51
N ASP A 43 14.62 -0.13 8.87
CA ASP A 43 14.89 1.22 8.34
C ASP A 43 16.34 1.62 8.62
N ALA A 44 16.88 1.30 9.80
CA ALA A 44 18.26 1.63 10.18
C ALA A 44 19.35 0.97 9.32
N THR A 45 19.01 -0.03 8.50
CA THR A 45 19.97 -0.72 7.62
C THR A 45 20.35 0.11 6.38
N GLU A 46 21.45 -0.25 5.72
CA GLU A 46 21.83 0.31 4.40
C GLU A 46 20.77 0.04 3.33
N MET A 47 20.14 -1.15 3.39
CA MET A 47 19.02 -1.50 2.51
C MET A 47 17.82 -0.58 2.74
N GLY A 48 17.44 -0.34 4.00
CA GLY A 48 16.37 0.57 4.37
C GLY A 48 16.63 2.00 3.88
N ALA A 49 17.89 2.46 3.95
CA ALA A 49 18.32 3.75 3.39
C ALA A 49 18.17 3.81 1.88
N ALA A 50 18.62 2.77 1.17
CA ALA A 50 18.55 2.72 -0.28
C ALA A 50 17.10 2.66 -0.79
N LEU A 51 16.26 1.85 -0.15
CA LEU A 51 14.83 1.74 -0.47
C LEU A 51 14.11 3.07 -0.21
N THR A 52 14.34 3.69 0.95
CA THR A 52 13.71 4.98 1.26
C THR A 52 14.13 6.04 0.25
N ARG A 53 15.42 6.12 -0.08
CA ARG A 53 15.91 7.07 -1.09
C ARG A 53 15.21 6.88 -2.44
N ALA A 54 15.11 5.64 -2.92
CA ALA A 54 14.44 5.34 -4.18
C ALA A 54 12.96 5.77 -4.14
N ARG A 55 12.25 5.50 -3.04
CA ARG A 55 10.86 5.92 -2.83
C ARG A 55 10.71 7.45 -2.81
N VAL A 56 11.59 8.15 -2.11
CA VAL A 56 11.59 9.63 -2.02
C VAL A 56 11.87 10.26 -3.38
N GLU A 57 12.87 9.78 -4.11
CA GLU A 57 13.18 10.23 -5.47
C GLU A 57 12.01 9.97 -6.42
N PHE A 58 11.37 8.81 -6.29
CA PHE A 58 10.21 8.43 -7.09
C PHE A 58 8.99 9.33 -6.84
N VAL A 59 8.72 9.75 -5.60
CA VAL A 59 7.66 10.72 -5.31
C VAL A 59 8.04 12.11 -5.82
N ARG A 60 9.23 12.60 -5.48
CA ARG A 60 9.68 13.99 -5.78
C ARG A 60 9.72 14.32 -7.26
N ARG A 61 9.96 13.34 -8.13
CA ARG A 61 9.95 13.56 -9.59
C ARG A 61 8.54 13.72 -10.18
N HIS A 62 7.50 13.29 -9.47
CA HIS A 62 6.10 13.38 -9.90
C HIS A 62 5.37 14.54 -9.24
N THR A 63 5.65 14.81 -7.97
CA THR A 63 5.01 15.87 -7.20
C THR A 63 5.99 16.56 -6.24
N GLY A 64 5.80 17.86 -6.05
CA GLY A 64 6.49 18.64 -5.02
C GLY A 64 5.72 18.71 -3.69
N LEU A 65 4.55 18.06 -3.61
CA LEU A 65 3.71 18.06 -2.43
C LEU A 65 4.22 17.01 -1.43
N PRO A 66 4.31 17.33 -0.13
CA PRO A 66 4.60 16.32 0.89
C PRO A 66 3.42 15.33 0.99
N PRO A 67 3.65 14.02 0.84
CA PRO A 67 2.58 13.03 0.90
C PRO A 67 2.18 12.69 2.34
N VAL A 68 1.04 12.02 2.48
CA VAL A 68 0.69 11.25 3.69
C VAL A 68 1.06 9.78 3.44
N ASP A 69 1.99 9.25 4.23
CA ASP A 69 2.42 7.86 4.16
C ASP A 69 1.50 6.95 4.96
N ILE A 70 0.94 5.93 4.31
CA ILE A 70 -0.03 5.00 4.88
C ILE A 70 0.66 3.69 5.22
N GLY A 71 0.68 3.31 6.50
CA GLY A 71 1.46 2.17 6.97
C GLY A 71 2.95 2.51 6.96
N ILE A 72 3.38 3.33 7.92
CA ILE A 72 4.66 4.08 7.85
C ILE A 72 5.91 3.21 8.02
N GLY A 73 5.75 1.92 8.30
CA GLY A 73 6.85 1.03 8.70
C GLY A 73 7.56 1.58 9.94
N GLY A 74 8.86 1.88 9.82
CA GLY A 74 9.65 2.49 10.90
C GLY A 74 9.61 4.03 10.92
N GLY A 75 8.92 4.67 9.98
CA GLY A 75 8.77 6.12 9.88
C GLY A 75 9.91 6.85 9.16
N ARG A 76 10.90 6.14 8.61
CA ARG A 76 12.01 6.79 7.89
C ARG A 76 11.53 7.56 6.66
N PHE A 77 10.63 6.98 5.85
CA PHE A 77 10.10 7.65 4.65
C PHE A 77 9.42 8.98 4.99
N VAL A 78 8.51 8.97 5.98
CA VAL A 78 7.85 10.19 6.51
C VAL A 78 8.86 11.28 6.87
N THR A 79 9.97 10.89 7.49
CA THR A 79 11.04 11.83 7.89
C THR A 79 11.77 12.39 6.66
N GLU A 80 12.18 11.54 5.73
CA GLU A 80 13.01 11.94 4.56
C GLU A 80 12.22 12.71 3.49
N VAL A 81 10.93 12.42 3.34
CA VAL A 81 10.03 13.15 2.44
C VAL A 81 9.48 14.44 3.09
N GLU A 82 9.75 14.63 4.38
CA GLU A 82 9.23 15.73 5.20
C GLU A 82 7.69 15.81 5.20
N GLY A 83 7.01 14.67 5.01
CA GLY A 83 5.55 14.58 4.92
C GLY A 83 4.87 14.23 6.24
N TRP A 84 3.65 13.70 6.11
CA TRP A 84 2.84 13.21 7.22
C TRP A 84 2.71 11.69 7.14
N GLY A 85 2.13 11.09 8.18
CA GLY A 85 1.87 9.66 8.19
C GLY A 85 0.59 9.28 8.92
N TYR A 86 0.12 8.08 8.59
CA TYR A 86 -0.98 7.38 9.24
C TYR A 86 -0.62 5.91 9.43
N ASP A 87 -0.95 5.34 10.58
CA ASP A 87 -0.78 3.92 10.85
C ASP A 87 -1.91 3.38 11.74
N VAL A 88 -2.15 2.07 11.68
CA VAL A 88 -3.08 1.37 12.58
C VAL A 88 -2.39 0.89 13.85
N ASN A 89 -1.06 0.76 13.84
CA ASN A 89 -0.26 0.44 15.01
C ASN A 89 -0.19 1.66 15.95
N ALA A 90 -0.62 1.48 17.19
CA ALA A 90 -0.67 2.56 18.18
C ALA A 90 0.70 3.17 18.53
N GLU A 91 1.78 2.39 18.53
CA GLU A 91 3.13 2.89 18.80
C GLU A 91 3.64 3.77 17.64
N ALA A 92 3.33 3.41 16.40
CA ALA A 92 3.62 4.21 15.21
C ALA A 92 2.81 5.53 15.22
N VAL A 93 1.54 5.48 15.60
CA VAL A 93 0.69 6.67 15.80
C VAL A 93 1.26 7.58 16.88
N ASP A 94 1.62 7.03 18.04
CA ASP A 94 2.25 7.79 19.13
C ASP A 94 3.55 8.45 18.67
N TRP A 95 4.37 7.74 17.90
CA TRP A 95 5.60 8.29 17.32
C TRP A 95 5.29 9.46 16.37
N LEU A 96 4.32 9.32 15.45
CA LEU A 96 3.89 10.39 14.55
C LEU A 96 3.38 11.63 15.30
N CYS A 97 2.57 11.43 16.34
CA CYS A 97 2.05 12.50 17.19
C CYS A 97 3.19 13.27 17.88
N ARG A 98 4.20 12.58 18.43
CA ARG A 98 5.36 13.23 19.06
C ARG A 98 6.20 14.03 18.07
N GLN A 99 6.23 13.61 16.80
CA GLN A 99 6.90 14.35 15.73
C GLN A 99 6.05 15.49 15.15
N GLY A 100 4.77 15.61 15.54
CA GLY A 100 3.83 16.57 14.94
C GLY A 100 3.49 16.23 13.48
N ARG A 101 3.59 14.95 13.10
CA ARG A 101 3.43 14.46 11.70
C ARG A 101 2.25 13.52 11.50
N PHE A 102 1.45 13.28 12.53
CA PHE A 102 0.25 12.46 12.41
C PHE A 102 -0.81 13.15 11.52
N PHE A 103 -1.41 12.39 10.63
CA PHE A 103 -2.52 12.83 9.77
C PHE A 103 -3.60 11.74 9.74
N ASP A 104 -4.80 12.07 10.18
CA ASP A 104 -5.94 11.14 10.11
C ASP A 104 -6.53 11.14 8.69
N ILE A 105 -6.06 10.19 7.87
CA ILE A 105 -6.47 10.09 6.46
C ILE A 105 -7.95 9.78 6.28
N TYR A 106 -8.63 9.19 7.28
CA TYR A 106 -10.06 8.88 7.16
C TYR A 106 -10.96 10.04 7.61
N ALA A 107 -10.37 11.09 8.20
CA ALA A 107 -11.07 12.32 8.57
C ALA A 107 -10.79 13.47 7.60
N HIS A 108 -9.71 13.39 6.82
CA HIS A 108 -9.19 14.50 6.03
C HIS A 108 -8.68 14.07 4.65
N HIS A 109 -8.81 14.98 3.69
CA HIS A 109 -8.34 14.80 2.33
C HIS A 109 -6.83 15.12 2.20
N ALA A 110 -6.10 14.30 1.45
CA ALA A 110 -4.68 14.49 1.16
C ALA A 110 -4.42 14.52 -0.35
N GLU A 111 -3.72 15.54 -0.84
CA GLU A 111 -3.40 15.67 -2.28
C GLU A 111 -2.51 14.54 -2.81
N ALA A 112 -1.66 13.97 -1.96
CA ALA A 112 -0.80 12.85 -2.31
C ALA A 112 -0.73 11.87 -1.14
N ILE A 113 -0.87 10.58 -1.44
CA ILE A 113 -0.63 9.50 -0.47
C ILE A 113 0.39 8.50 -0.99
N THR A 114 1.10 7.84 -0.07
CA THR A 114 2.00 6.73 -0.38
C THR A 114 1.56 5.47 0.37
N CYS A 115 1.66 4.32 -0.30
CA CYS A 115 1.38 3.01 0.25
C CYS A 115 2.54 2.07 -0.08
N TRP A 116 3.59 2.10 0.74
CA TRP A 116 4.77 1.28 0.55
C TRP A 116 4.61 -0.09 1.22
N ASP A 117 4.25 -1.11 0.44
CA ASP A 117 3.93 -2.45 0.92
C ASP A 117 2.83 -2.43 2.00
N SER A 118 1.79 -1.61 1.79
CA SER A 118 0.71 -1.43 2.76
C SER A 118 -0.69 -1.51 2.17
N LEU A 119 -0.89 -1.19 0.88
CA LEU A 119 -2.22 -1.17 0.25
C LEU A 119 -2.90 -2.54 0.32
N GLU A 120 -2.14 -3.61 0.11
CA GLU A 120 -2.60 -5.00 0.16
C GLU A 120 -3.08 -5.45 1.53
N HIS A 121 -2.73 -4.72 2.59
CA HIS A 121 -3.10 -5.02 3.97
C HIS A 121 -4.42 -4.35 4.39
N ILE A 122 -4.89 -3.36 3.62
CA ILE A 122 -6.05 -2.54 3.97
C ILE A 122 -7.33 -3.29 3.59
N PRO A 123 -8.29 -3.51 4.52
CA PRO A 123 -9.51 -4.27 4.21
C PRO A 123 -10.39 -3.62 3.14
N GLU A 124 -10.52 -2.29 3.21
CA GLU A 124 -11.38 -1.46 2.34
C GLU A 124 -10.52 -0.36 1.68
N PRO A 125 -9.58 -0.71 0.78
CA PRO A 125 -8.61 0.25 0.22
C PRO A 125 -9.30 1.35 -0.59
N GLU A 126 -10.49 1.11 -1.15
CA GLU A 126 -11.28 2.13 -1.85
C GLU A 126 -11.59 3.34 -0.94
N ARG A 127 -11.89 3.12 0.35
CA ARG A 127 -12.17 4.23 1.28
C ARG A 127 -10.95 5.09 1.58
N LEU A 128 -9.76 4.50 1.53
CA LEU A 128 -8.52 5.27 1.58
C LEU A 128 -8.37 6.10 0.29
N LEU A 129 -8.61 5.49 -0.87
CA LEU A 129 -8.46 6.15 -2.17
C LEU A 129 -9.47 7.28 -2.39
N ASP A 130 -10.65 7.23 -1.76
CA ASP A 130 -11.61 8.33 -1.73
C ASP A 130 -11.05 9.61 -1.08
N GLN A 131 -10.04 9.47 -0.21
CA GLN A 131 -9.40 10.59 0.51
C GLN A 131 -8.15 11.12 -0.19
N ALA A 132 -7.71 10.46 -1.28
CA ALA A 132 -6.56 10.88 -2.06
C ALA A 132 -6.97 11.84 -3.18
N GLY A 133 -6.31 12.99 -3.29
CA GLY A 133 -6.56 14.00 -4.30
C GLY A 133 -5.90 13.67 -5.62
N GLU A 134 -4.71 14.20 -5.86
CA GLU A 134 -4.06 14.10 -7.16
C GLU A 134 -3.23 12.82 -7.34
N TRP A 135 -2.49 12.38 -6.31
CA TRP A 135 -1.47 11.35 -6.45
C TRP A 135 -1.61 10.19 -5.46
N VAL A 136 -1.41 8.98 -5.97
CA VAL A 136 -1.25 7.76 -5.16
C VAL A 136 0.00 7.05 -5.63
N PHE A 137 0.94 6.82 -4.70
CA PHE A 137 2.12 6.02 -4.96
C PHE A 137 1.99 4.69 -4.23
N VAL A 138 2.27 3.60 -4.94
CA VAL A 138 2.14 2.25 -4.36
C VAL A 138 3.38 1.46 -4.70
N SER A 139 3.92 0.72 -3.74
CA SER A 139 4.80 -0.42 -4.04
C SER A 139 4.20 -1.65 -3.40
N MET A 140 4.13 -2.75 -4.14
CA MET A 140 3.58 -3.99 -3.61
C MET A 140 4.02 -5.20 -4.45
N PRO A 141 3.85 -6.44 -3.96
CA PRO A 141 4.05 -7.63 -4.77
C PRO A 141 3.09 -7.69 -5.97
N ILE A 142 3.64 -8.00 -7.15
CA ILE A 142 2.86 -8.19 -8.37
C ILE A 142 3.04 -9.60 -8.92
N TYR A 143 1.93 -10.24 -9.25
CA TYR A 143 1.90 -11.64 -9.64
C TYR A 143 1.64 -11.81 -11.14
N ARG A 144 2.12 -12.93 -11.73
CA ARG A 144 1.78 -13.30 -13.11
C ARG A 144 0.35 -13.86 -13.19
N ASP A 145 0.02 -14.73 -12.25
CA ASP A 145 -1.23 -15.48 -12.17
C ASP A 145 -1.43 -16.04 -10.74
N GLN A 146 -2.51 -16.79 -10.53
CA GLN A 146 -2.82 -17.43 -9.26
C GLN A 146 -1.71 -18.40 -8.79
N ALA A 147 -1.14 -19.19 -9.70
CA ALA A 147 -0.12 -20.18 -9.35
C ALA A 147 1.17 -19.49 -8.88
N HIS A 148 1.57 -18.41 -9.55
CA HIS A 148 2.69 -17.57 -9.11
C HIS A 148 2.42 -16.91 -7.76
N CYS A 149 1.18 -16.46 -7.51
CA CYS A 149 0.78 -15.95 -6.20
C CYS A 149 0.98 -17.00 -5.12
N LEU A 150 0.37 -18.18 -5.26
CA LEU A 150 0.44 -19.26 -4.27
C LEU A 150 1.86 -19.78 -4.02
N ALA A 151 2.76 -19.69 -5.01
CA ALA A 151 4.16 -20.08 -4.87
C ALA A 151 5.06 -18.98 -4.30
N SER A 152 4.58 -17.74 -4.18
CA SER A 152 5.37 -16.59 -3.75
C SER A 152 5.56 -16.56 -2.24
N LYS A 153 6.75 -16.13 -1.78
CA LYS A 153 7.02 -15.80 -0.38
C LYS A 153 6.15 -14.64 0.15
N HIS A 154 5.56 -13.88 -0.76
CA HIS A 154 4.64 -12.78 -0.45
C HIS A 154 3.18 -13.23 -0.36
N TYR A 155 2.87 -14.51 -0.56
CA TYR A 155 1.56 -15.03 -0.22
C TYR A 155 1.48 -15.28 1.29
N LYS A 156 0.88 -14.32 1.99
CA LYS A 156 0.78 -14.31 3.45
C LYS A 156 -0.67 -14.14 3.90
N PRO A 157 -1.47 -15.22 3.89
CA PRO A 157 -2.86 -15.18 4.33
C PRO A 157 -3.08 -14.57 5.72
N GLY A 158 -3.87 -13.50 5.77
CA GLY A 158 -4.17 -12.72 6.98
C GLY A 158 -3.27 -11.49 7.15
N GLU A 159 -2.08 -11.46 6.53
CA GLU A 159 -1.25 -10.26 6.44
C GLU A 159 -1.61 -9.50 5.14
N HIS A 160 -1.49 -10.17 3.98
CA HIS A 160 -1.96 -9.62 2.70
C HIS A 160 -3.39 -10.10 2.43
N LEU A 161 -4.26 -9.14 2.16
CA LEU A 161 -5.67 -9.35 1.83
C LEU A 161 -5.88 -9.28 0.32
N HIS A 162 -5.21 -8.36 -0.37
CA HIS A 162 -5.37 -8.12 -1.80
C HIS A 162 -4.13 -8.54 -2.59
N TYR A 163 -4.35 -9.13 -3.75
CA TYR A 163 -3.30 -9.66 -4.62
C TYR A 163 -3.59 -9.23 -6.05
N PHE A 164 -2.59 -8.73 -6.77
CA PHE A 164 -2.81 -8.23 -8.13
C PHE A 164 -1.79 -8.75 -9.12
N THR A 165 -2.26 -8.99 -10.34
CA THR A 165 -1.41 -8.90 -11.53
C THR A 165 -1.19 -7.45 -11.90
N HIS A 166 -0.15 -7.16 -12.70
CA HIS A 166 0.09 -5.81 -13.21
C HIS A 166 -1.16 -5.24 -13.89
N ARG A 167 -1.75 -6.00 -14.84
CA ARG A 167 -2.97 -5.60 -15.55
C ARG A 167 -4.14 -5.38 -14.60
N GLY A 168 -4.33 -6.28 -13.63
CA GLY A 168 -5.43 -6.19 -12.67
C GLY A 168 -5.32 -4.96 -11.75
N LEU A 169 -4.10 -4.61 -11.32
CA LEU A 169 -3.88 -3.40 -10.52
C LEU A 169 -4.19 -2.14 -11.32
N LEU A 170 -3.70 -2.04 -12.56
CA LEU A 170 -3.98 -0.90 -13.44
C LEU A 170 -5.48 -0.71 -13.67
N GLN A 171 -6.19 -1.80 -14.01
CA GLN A 171 -7.63 -1.77 -14.24
C GLN A 171 -8.41 -1.43 -12.96
N TRP A 172 -7.98 -1.92 -11.81
CA TRP A 172 -8.62 -1.59 -10.54
C TRP A 172 -8.43 -0.11 -10.19
N PHE A 173 -7.21 0.45 -10.31
CA PHE A 173 -6.99 1.89 -10.10
C PHE A 173 -7.77 2.77 -11.09
N GLU A 174 -7.90 2.34 -12.35
CA GLU A 174 -8.73 3.03 -13.34
C GLU A 174 -10.20 3.12 -12.88
N GLN A 175 -10.74 2.04 -12.29
CA GLN A 175 -12.08 2.05 -11.71
C GLN A 175 -12.21 3.07 -10.57
N GLN A 176 -11.15 3.27 -9.79
CA GLN A 176 -11.07 4.27 -8.72
C GLN A 176 -10.79 5.71 -9.22
N GLY A 177 -10.68 5.92 -10.55
CA GLY A 177 -10.48 7.25 -11.15
C GLY A 177 -9.02 7.67 -11.29
N PHE A 178 -8.09 6.73 -11.24
CA PHE A 178 -6.65 6.97 -11.36
C PHE A 178 -6.01 6.27 -12.56
N ALA A 179 -5.08 6.94 -13.22
CA ALA A 179 -4.30 6.38 -14.32
C ALA A 179 -2.84 6.22 -13.90
N CYS A 180 -2.20 5.12 -14.27
CA CYS A 180 -0.77 4.93 -14.03
C CYS A 180 0.04 5.84 -14.94
N VAL A 181 0.89 6.68 -14.34
CA VAL A 181 1.80 7.58 -15.04
C VAL A 181 3.18 6.93 -15.20
N GLU A 182 3.62 6.20 -14.18
CA GLU A 182 4.92 5.52 -14.19
C GLU A 182 4.85 4.25 -13.33
N TYR A 183 5.57 3.22 -13.73
CA TYR A 183 5.88 2.08 -12.87
C TYR A 183 7.33 1.61 -13.11
N ASN A 184 7.95 1.01 -12.11
CA ASN A 184 9.29 0.44 -12.20
C ASN A 184 9.52 -0.67 -11.16
N ASP A 185 10.64 -1.36 -11.27
CA ASP A 185 11.04 -2.48 -10.42
C ASP A 185 12.28 -2.13 -9.55
N ILE A 186 12.52 -0.84 -9.26
CA ILE A 186 13.74 -0.41 -8.55
C ILE A 186 13.89 -1.10 -7.19
N GLU A 187 12.80 -1.30 -6.46
CA GLU A 187 12.81 -2.00 -5.18
C GLU A 187 13.23 -3.47 -5.35
N SER A 188 12.78 -4.13 -6.43
CA SER A 188 13.24 -5.48 -6.79
C SER A 188 14.73 -5.50 -7.14
N GLN A 189 15.23 -4.51 -7.89
CA GLN A 189 16.66 -4.38 -8.20
C GLN A 189 17.51 -4.17 -6.95
N LEU A 190 16.96 -3.50 -5.94
CA LEU A 190 17.59 -3.33 -4.62
C LEU A 190 17.50 -4.61 -3.76
N GLY A 191 16.68 -5.60 -4.11
CA GLY A 191 16.60 -6.90 -3.42
C GLY A 191 15.23 -7.24 -2.85
N ARG A 192 14.22 -6.37 -3.00
CA ARG A 192 12.81 -6.67 -2.68
C ARG A 192 12.15 -7.43 -3.83
N GLU A 193 12.58 -8.66 -4.04
CA GLU A 193 12.10 -9.52 -5.15
C GLU A 193 10.57 -9.50 -5.32
N GLY A 194 10.11 -9.22 -6.54
CA GLY A 194 8.70 -9.28 -6.92
C GLY A 194 7.89 -8.02 -6.57
N ILE A 195 8.53 -7.00 -6.00
CA ILE A 195 7.91 -5.70 -5.73
C ILE A 195 8.00 -4.82 -6.97
N THR A 196 6.89 -4.16 -7.30
CA THR A 196 6.83 -3.13 -8.35
C THR A 196 6.25 -1.86 -7.74
N SER A 197 6.85 -0.72 -8.08
CA SER A 197 6.43 0.61 -7.66
C SER A 197 5.64 1.30 -8.76
N TYR A 198 4.59 2.04 -8.40
CA TYR A 198 3.66 2.71 -9.30
C TYR A 198 3.38 4.14 -8.82
N ALA A 199 3.26 5.06 -9.77
CA ALA A 199 2.73 6.39 -9.57
C ALA A 199 1.41 6.52 -10.35
N PHE A 200 0.32 6.71 -9.62
CA PHE A 200 -1.02 6.90 -10.15
C PHE A 200 -1.47 8.34 -9.99
N ARG A 201 -2.09 8.90 -11.03
CA ARG A 201 -2.63 10.26 -11.02
C ARG A 201 -4.13 10.24 -11.24
N ARG A 202 -4.86 11.04 -10.45
CA ARG A 202 -6.31 11.19 -10.58
C ARG A 202 -6.65 11.85 -11.92
N PHE A 203 -7.60 11.28 -12.63
CA PHE A 203 -8.19 11.87 -13.85
C PHE A 203 -9.71 12.04 -13.73
N ARG A 204 -10.32 11.48 -12.68
CA ARG A 204 -11.74 11.61 -12.38
C ARG A 204 -11.96 11.64 -10.88
N GLU A 205 -12.89 12.48 -10.43
CA GLU A 205 -13.35 12.49 -9.04
C GLU A 205 -13.91 11.12 -8.62
N PRO A 206 -13.84 10.78 -7.32
CA PRO A 206 -14.54 9.61 -6.79
C PRO A 206 -16.00 9.61 -7.23
N ALA A 207 -16.53 8.43 -7.60
CA ALA A 207 -17.95 8.32 -7.82
C ALA A 207 -18.66 8.57 -6.48
N ASP A 208 -19.72 9.39 -6.47
CA ASP A 208 -20.51 9.64 -5.26
C ASP A 208 -21.21 8.32 -4.86
N HIS A 209 -20.55 7.52 -4.02
CA HIS A 209 -21.04 6.23 -3.53
C HIS A 209 -22.10 6.49 -2.44
N ARG A 210 -23.24 7.07 -2.84
CA ARG A 210 -24.44 7.20 -1.99
C ARG A 210 -25.28 5.93 -1.97
#